data_AF-A0A936KFL0-F1
#
_entry.id   AF-A0A936KFL0-F1
#
_cell.length_a   1.000
_cell.length_b   1.000
_cell.length_c   1.000
_cell.angle_alpha   90.00
_cell.angle_beta   90.00
_cell.angle_gamma   90.00
#
_symmetry.space_group_name_H-M   'P 1'
#
loop_
_entity.id
_entity.type
_entity.pdbx_description
1 polymer ?
#
loop_
_entity_poly.entity_id
_entity_poly.type
_entity_poly.pdbx_seq_one_letter_code
_entity_poly.pdbx_strand_id
1 'polypeptide(L)'
;MATTKSSIFASIKAALGSATGELSAVRAELARLRARREYLVNSPLPFADFCAAVLARVDDQAAQYPELLRRYLVASNAAATKASKAPRLKETLAPLFPIAGIGSTANSPKSGFMVEQALSYIFADQIKAKLAEALAACGVEWPADCGPALAEREKELAELEVQIAAAEAIEREMLAELKAAIAVDATRGTPPEEFVGGVPTARTNKAEL
;
A
#
# COMPACT_ATOMS: atom_id res chain seq x y z
N MET A 1 42.24 -39.95 21.92
CA MET A 1 40.79 -39.69 21.74
C MET A 1 40.50 -38.17 21.68
N ALA A 2 41.07 -37.44 20.71
CA ALA A 2 40.90 -35.97 20.60
C ALA A 2 40.22 -35.51 19.29
N THR A 3 39.95 -36.43 18.36
CA THR A 3 39.52 -36.13 16.99
C THR A 3 38.01 -35.86 16.84
N THR A 4 37.17 -36.43 17.70
CA THR A 4 35.71 -36.37 17.53
C THR A 4 35.12 -35.00 17.86
N LYS A 5 35.62 -34.32 18.89
CA LYS A 5 35.13 -32.98 19.28
C LYS A 5 35.47 -31.92 18.22
N SER A 6 36.68 -31.96 17.65
CA SER A 6 37.11 -31.01 16.61
C SER A 6 36.30 -31.12 15.32
N SER A 7 35.83 -32.32 14.97
CA SER A 7 35.01 -32.57 13.77
C SER A 7 33.60 -31.99 13.89
N ILE A 8 32.98 -32.11 15.08
CA ILE A 8 31.63 -31.60 15.35
C ILE A 8 31.59 -30.06 15.30
N PHE A 9 32.58 -29.39 15.91
CA PHE A 9 32.67 -27.92 15.86
C PHE A 9 32.86 -27.38 14.44
N ALA A 10 33.64 -28.05 13.60
CA ALA A 10 33.83 -27.66 12.20
C ALA A 10 32.54 -27.80 11.38
N SER A 11 31.79 -28.90 11.59
CA SER A 11 30.49 -29.12 10.95
C SER A 11 29.44 -28.07 11.35
N ILE A 12 29.33 -27.75 12.64
CA ILE A 12 28.41 -26.73 13.14
C ILE A 12 28.76 -25.35 12.59
N LYS A 13 30.05 -25.00 12.56
CA LYS A 13 30.51 -23.72 11.99
C LYS A 13 30.19 -23.60 10.50
N ALA A 14 30.33 -24.69 9.74
CA ALA A 14 29.97 -24.72 8.32
C ALA A 14 28.44 -24.58 8.12
N ALA A 15 27.63 -25.29 8.92
CA ALA A 15 26.18 -25.19 8.87
C ALA A 15 25.68 -23.77 9.23
N LEU A 16 26.26 -23.15 10.26
CA LEU A 16 25.96 -21.78 10.65
C LEU A 16 26.36 -20.77 9.54
N GLY A 17 27.50 -21.01 8.88
CA GLY A 17 27.93 -20.24 7.73
C GLY A 17 26.96 -20.33 6.55
N SER A 18 26.45 -21.53 6.25
CA SER A 18 25.44 -21.72 5.19
C SER A 18 24.13 -21.01 5.54
N ALA A 19 23.61 -21.22 6.75
CA ALA A 19 22.35 -20.62 7.19
C ALA A 19 22.40 -19.08 7.23
N THR A 20 23.54 -18.50 7.61
CA THR A 20 23.73 -17.04 7.58
C THR A 20 23.87 -16.51 6.15
N GLY A 21 24.51 -17.26 5.24
CA GLY A 21 24.56 -16.94 3.82
C GLY A 21 23.17 -16.95 3.17
N GLU A 22 22.39 -17.99 3.40
CA GLU A 22 21.02 -18.12 2.91
C GLU A 22 20.12 -17.00 3.48
N LEU A 23 20.24 -16.67 4.77
CA LEU A 23 19.51 -15.56 5.39
C LEU A 23 19.87 -14.22 4.74
N SER A 24 21.15 -14.01 4.41
CA SER A 24 21.59 -12.79 3.72
C SER A 24 21.01 -12.70 2.30
N ALA A 25 20.89 -13.82 1.61
CA ALA A 25 20.29 -13.89 0.27
C ALA A 25 18.79 -13.57 0.32
N VAL A 26 18.05 -14.15 1.28
CA VAL A 26 16.62 -13.86 1.49
C VAL A 26 16.40 -12.38 1.80
N ARG A 27 17.26 -11.76 2.63
CA ARG A 27 17.18 -10.33 2.94
C ARG A 27 17.47 -9.44 1.74
N ALA A 28 18.48 -9.79 0.94
CA ALA A 28 18.78 -9.07 -0.29
C ALA A 28 17.60 -9.12 -1.27
N GLU A 29 16.97 -10.30 -1.38
CA GLU A 29 15.78 -10.48 -2.22
C GLU A 29 14.57 -9.69 -1.70
N LEU A 30 14.32 -9.70 -0.38
CA LEU A 30 13.28 -8.84 0.23
C LEU A 30 13.52 -7.35 -0.04
N ALA A 31 14.76 -6.89 0.06
CA ALA A 31 15.10 -5.51 -0.25
C ALA A 31 14.82 -5.18 -1.73
N ARG A 32 15.18 -6.09 -2.65
CA ARG A 32 14.90 -5.95 -4.09
C ARG A 32 13.40 -5.88 -4.37
N LEU A 33 12.61 -6.79 -3.81
CA LEU A 33 11.16 -6.86 -4.00
C LEU A 33 10.47 -5.61 -3.44
N ARG A 34 10.86 -5.16 -2.24
CA ARG A 34 10.32 -3.95 -1.63
C ARG A 34 10.67 -2.69 -2.43
N ALA A 35 11.91 -2.58 -2.91
CA ALA A 35 12.32 -1.46 -3.76
C ALA A 35 11.52 -1.43 -5.06
N ARG A 36 11.24 -2.59 -5.67
CA ARG A 36 10.39 -2.66 -6.87
C ARG A 36 8.96 -2.25 -6.58
N ARG A 37 8.37 -2.73 -5.47
CA ARG A 37 7.03 -2.33 -5.01
C ARG A 37 6.96 -0.82 -4.78
N GLU A 38 7.94 -0.26 -4.09
CA GLU A 38 8.02 1.17 -3.81
C GLU A 38 8.14 2.00 -5.10
N TYR A 39 8.97 1.56 -6.05
CA TYR A 39 9.05 2.17 -7.36
C TYR A 39 7.68 2.18 -8.06
N LEU A 40 6.97 1.05 -8.12
CA LEU A 40 5.67 0.97 -8.80
C LEU A 40 4.59 1.86 -8.16
N VAL A 41 4.56 1.95 -6.82
CA VAL A 41 3.61 2.78 -6.08
C VAL A 41 3.87 4.27 -6.31
N ASN A 42 5.14 4.67 -6.40
CA ASN A 42 5.53 6.07 -6.53
C ASN A 42 5.71 6.52 -7.99
N SER A 43 5.75 5.60 -8.95
CA SER A 43 5.91 5.93 -10.37
C SER A 43 4.68 6.70 -10.87
N PRO A 44 4.88 7.77 -11.66
CA PRO A 44 3.76 8.47 -12.29
C PRO A 44 3.01 7.51 -13.23
N LEU A 45 1.74 7.82 -13.50
CA LEU A 45 0.96 7.04 -14.47
C LEU A 45 1.47 7.34 -15.90
N PRO A 46 1.50 6.33 -16.79
CA PRO A 46 1.68 6.58 -18.21
C PRO A 46 0.60 7.53 -18.72
N PHE A 47 0.97 8.38 -19.67
CA PHE A 47 0.07 9.42 -20.19
C PHE A 47 -1.26 8.86 -20.71
N ALA A 48 -1.22 7.70 -21.36
CA ALA A 48 -2.41 7.02 -21.86
C ALA A 48 -3.37 6.64 -20.73
N ASP A 49 -2.87 6.08 -19.64
CA ASP A 49 -3.68 5.69 -18.49
C ASP A 49 -4.21 6.91 -17.74
N PHE A 50 -3.41 7.98 -17.64
CA PHE A 50 -3.88 9.25 -17.10
C PHE A 50 -5.04 9.82 -17.93
N CYS A 51 -4.91 9.84 -19.26
CA CYS A 51 -5.99 10.29 -20.15
C CYS A 51 -7.24 9.43 -19.97
N ALA A 52 -7.09 8.12 -19.93
CA ALA A 52 -8.20 7.19 -19.70
C ALA A 52 -8.88 7.46 -18.35
N ALA A 53 -8.12 7.69 -17.27
CA ALA A 53 -8.65 7.99 -15.95
C ALA A 53 -9.42 9.32 -15.90
N VAL A 54 -8.94 10.35 -16.60
CA VAL A 54 -9.63 11.65 -16.71
C VAL A 54 -10.97 11.49 -17.43
N LEU A 55 -11.00 10.72 -18.52
CA LEU A 55 -12.24 10.47 -19.27
C LEU A 55 -13.22 9.61 -18.46
N ALA A 56 -12.73 8.57 -17.77
CA ALA A 56 -13.53 7.73 -16.89
C ALA A 56 -14.18 8.54 -15.75
N ARG A 57 -13.49 9.56 -15.23
CA ARG A 57 -14.07 10.45 -14.21
C ARG A 57 -15.33 11.18 -14.68
N VAL A 58 -15.40 11.54 -15.97
CA VAL A 58 -16.61 12.15 -16.55
C VAL A 58 -17.77 11.15 -16.53
N ASP A 59 -17.48 9.89 -16.87
CA ASP A 59 -18.48 8.82 -16.83
C ASP A 59 -18.94 8.52 -15.40
N ASP A 60 -18.03 8.51 -14.42
CA ASP A 60 -18.37 8.34 -13.00
C ASP A 60 -19.27 9.48 -12.49
N GLN A 61 -19.00 10.73 -12.89
CA GLN A 61 -19.82 11.87 -12.55
C GLN A 61 -21.21 11.78 -13.21
N ALA A 62 -21.26 11.39 -14.48
CA ALA A 62 -22.50 11.18 -15.22
C ALA A 62 -23.35 10.09 -14.54
N ALA A 63 -22.75 8.97 -14.15
CA ALA A 63 -23.45 7.83 -13.54
C ALA A 63 -24.09 8.16 -12.18
N GLN A 64 -23.55 9.13 -11.44
CA GLN A 64 -24.09 9.54 -10.14
C GLN A 64 -25.32 10.46 -10.26
N TYR A 65 -25.49 11.13 -11.40
CA TYR A 65 -26.52 12.15 -11.58
C TYR A 65 -27.96 11.62 -11.57
N PRO A 66 -28.31 10.46 -12.17
CA PRO A 66 -29.68 9.93 -12.12
C PRO A 66 -30.25 9.75 -10.71
N GLU A 67 -29.46 9.21 -9.79
CA GLU A 67 -29.88 9.06 -8.39
C GLU A 67 -30.02 10.41 -7.68
N LEU A 68 -29.12 11.35 -7.98
CA LEU A 68 -29.22 12.72 -7.49
C LEU A 68 -30.53 13.38 -7.98
N LEU A 69 -30.80 13.31 -9.28
CA LEU A 69 -32.01 13.84 -9.90
C LEU A 69 -33.28 13.20 -9.33
N ARG A 70 -33.27 11.87 -9.13
CA ARG A 70 -34.37 11.14 -8.48
C ARG A 70 -34.66 11.69 -7.08
N ARG A 71 -33.63 11.90 -6.25
CA ARG A 71 -33.79 12.46 -4.90
C ARG A 71 -34.39 13.88 -4.95
N TYR A 72 -33.95 14.72 -5.89
CA TYR A 72 -34.50 16.06 -6.07
C TYR A 72 -35.95 16.06 -6.54
N LEU A 73 -36.30 15.19 -7.48
CA LEU A 73 -37.67 15.03 -7.97
C LEU A 73 -38.62 14.56 -6.86
N VAL A 74 -38.21 13.56 -6.07
CA VAL A 74 -39.01 13.06 -4.93
C VAL A 74 -39.18 14.14 -3.85
N ALA A 75 -38.10 14.86 -3.51
CA ALA A 75 -38.16 15.96 -2.55
C ALA A 75 -39.04 17.11 -3.04
N SER A 76 -38.97 17.45 -4.34
CA SER A 76 -39.82 18.47 -4.96
C SER A 76 -41.30 18.06 -4.96
N ASN A 77 -41.63 16.79 -5.21
CA ASN A 77 -43.01 16.28 -5.12
C ASN A 77 -43.56 16.29 -3.68
N ALA A 78 -42.73 15.97 -2.69
CA ALA A 78 -43.08 16.08 -1.27
C ALA A 78 -43.23 17.54 -0.81
N ALA A 79 -42.49 18.46 -1.42
CA ALA A 79 -42.63 19.91 -1.20
C ALA A 79 -43.85 20.46 -1.94
N ALA A 80 -44.15 20.00 -3.17
CA ALA A 80 -45.29 20.41 -3.97
C ALA A 80 -46.63 20.04 -3.32
N THR A 81 -46.70 18.89 -2.64
CA THR A 81 -47.86 18.50 -1.82
C THR A 81 -48.06 19.41 -0.60
N LYS A 82 -47.01 20.08 -0.10
CA LYS A 82 -47.10 21.15 0.92
C LYS A 82 -47.26 22.56 0.32
N ALA A 83 -46.79 22.79 -0.91
CA ALA A 83 -46.79 24.07 -1.61
C ALA A 83 -48.08 24.38 -2.37
N SER A 84 -49.04 23.44 -2.42
CA SER A 84 -50.44 23.74 -2.81
C SER A 84 -51.10 24.85 -1.96
N LYS A 85 -50.42 25.31 -0.90
CA LYS A 85 -50.80 26.46 -0.06
C LYS A 85 -49.88 27.69 -0.15
N ALA A 86 -48.86 27.73 -1.03
CA ALA A 86 -47.92 28.85 -1.10
C ALA A 86 -47.56 29.26 -2.56
N PRO A 87 -47.63 30.55 -2.94
CA PRO A 87 -47.59 31.02 -4.33
C PRO A 87 -46.18 31.09 -4.97
N ARG A 88 -45.20 30.32 -4.50
CA ARG A 88 -43.79 30.44 -4.95
C ARG A 88 -43.27 29.19 -5.67
N LEU A 89 -43.89 28.88 -6.81
CA LEU A 89 -43.49 27.77 -7.69
C LEU A 89 -42.02 27.86 -8.20
N LYS A 90 -41.50 29.08 -8.36
CA LYS A 90 -40.13 29.32 -8.87
C LYS A 90 -39.04 28.79 -7.94
N GLU A 91 -39.24 28.88 -6.62
CA GLU A 91 -38.27 28.41 -5.63
C GLU A 91 -38.26 26.87 -5.51
N THR A 92 -39.39 26.22 -5.81
CA THR A 92 -39.57 24.76 -5.69
C THR A 92 -39.04 23.97 -6.90
N LEU A 93 -38.99 24.62 -8.08
CA LEU A 93 -38.52 24.03 -9.34
C LEU A 93 -37.05 24.35 -9.65
N ALA A 94 -36.46 25.37 -9.02
CA ALA A 94 -35.04 25.70 -9.16
C ALA A 94 -34.08 24.51 -8.87
N PRO A 95 -34.36 23.57 -7.95
CA PRO A 95 -33.53 22.38 -7.75
C PRO A 95 -33.63 21.35 -8.89
N LEU A 96 -34.67 21.40 -9.72
CA LEU A 96 -34.90 20.46 -10.84
C LEU A 96 -34.16 20.88 -12.12
N PHE A 97 -33.84 22.17 -12.22
CA PHE A 97 -33.03 22.72 -13.29
C PHE A 97 -31.86 23.47 -12.66
N PRO A 98 -30.75 22.76 -12.32
CA PRO A 98 -29.55 23.39 -11.78
C PRO A 98 -29.08 24.57 -12.65
N ILE A 99 -29.32 24.47 -13.96
CA ILE A 99 -28.96 25.49 -14.95
C ILE A 99 -29.88 26.73 -14.87
N ALA A 100 -31.17 26.57 -14.53
CA ALA A 100 -32.11 27.69 -14.43
C ALA A 100 -32.05 28.42 -13.06
N GLY A 101 -31.38 27.84 -12.07
CA GLY A 101 -31.14 28.43 -10.74
C GLY A 101 -29.84 29.26 -10.61
N ILE A 102 -29.04 29.37 -11.68
CA ILE A 102 -27.71 30.00 -11.68
C ILE A 102 -27.74 31.51 -11.32
N GLY A 103 -28.89 32.18 -11.43
CA GLY A 103 -29.01 33.61 -11.18
C GLY A 103 -29.07 34.06 -9.71
N SER A 104 -29.14 33.16 -8.72
CA SER A 104 -29.46 33.58 -7.34
C SER A 104 -28.52 33.07 -6.23
N THR A 105 -27.77 31.97 -6.43
CA THR A 105 -26.97 31.38 -5.34
C THR A 105 -25.62 30.81 -5.79
N ALA A 106 -24.96 31.48 -6.74
CA ALA A 106 -23.64 31.11 -7.29
C ALA A 106 -22.48 31.04 -6.26
N ASN A 107 -22.72 31.35 -4.98
CA ASN A 107 -21.70 31.37 -3.93
C ASN A 107 -21.67 30.11 -3.04
N SER A 108 -22.38 29.03 -3.43
CA SER A 108 -22.37 27.75 -2.70
C SER A 108 -21.48 26.73 -3.41
N PRO A 109 -20.43 26.16 -2.77
CA PRO A 109 -19.59 25.11 -3.35
C PRO A 109 -20.38 23.89 -3.83
N LYS A 110 -21.55 23.63 -3.22
CA LYS A 110 -22.45 22.54 -3.60
C LYS A 110 -23.15 22.77 -4.95
N SER A 111 -23.29 24.04 -5.38
CA SER A 111 -23.94 24.38 -6.65
C SER A 111 -23.06 24.09 -7.86
N GLY A 112 -21.75 24.37 -7.78
CA GLY A 112 -20.81 24.10 -8.86
C GLY A 112 -20.66 22.61 -9.18
N PHE A 113 -20.51 21.78 -8.13
CA PHE A 113 -20.40 20.33 -8.29
C PHE A 113 -21.66 19.69 -8.90
N MET A 114 -22.85 20.18 -8.55
CA MET A 114 -24.10 19.67 -9.14
C MET A 114 -24.26 20.06 -10.60
N VAL A 115 -23.82 21.26 -10.98
CA VAL A 115 -23.81 21.69 -12.37
C VAL A 115 -22.81 20.86 -13.17
N GLU A 116 -21.62 20.60 -12.63
CA GLU A 116 -20.62 19.73 -13.24
C GLU A 116 -21.19 18.32 -13.49
N GLN A 117 -21.81 17.69 -12.49
CA GLN A 117 -22.46 16.38 -12.65
C GLN A 117 -23.60 16.40 -13.69
N ALA A 118 -24.43 17.45 -13.68
CA ALA A 118 -25.51 17.59 -14.65
C ALA A 118 -24.97 17.73 -16.08
N LEU A 119 -23.91 18.53 -16.27
CA LEU A 119 -23.25 18.71 -17.56
C LEU A 119 -22.55 17.42 -18.00
N SER A 120 -21.85 16.73 -17.10
CA SER A 120 -21.24 15.42 -17.37
C SER A 120 -22.28 14.38 -17.75
N TYR A 121 -23.50 14.41 -17.19
CA TYR A 121 -24.58 13.52 -17.60
C TYR A 121 -25.18 13.88 -18.97
N ILE A 122 -25.46 15.16 -19.23
CA ILE A 122 -26.15 15.59 -20.45
C ILE A 122 -25.21 15.60 -21.67
N PHE A 123 -23.95 15.98 -21.47
CA PHE A 123 -22.96 16.23 -22.51
C PHE A 123 -21.70 15.36 -22.37
N ALA A 124 -21.84 14.16 -21.77
CA ALA A 124 -20.72 13.25 -21.49
C ALA A 124 -19.77 13.11 -22.69
N ASP A 125 -20.32 12.79 -23.86
CA ASP A 125 -19.54 12.51 -25.06
C ASP A 125 -18.83 13.76 -25.60
N GLN A 126 -19.50 14.92 -25.59
CA GLN A 126 -18.90 16.18 -26.04
C GLN A 126 -17.79 16.64 -25.08
N ILE A 127 -18.00 16.49 -23.78
CA ILE A 127 -17.01 16.82 -22.74
C ILE A 127 -15.80 15.89 -22.90
N LYS A 128 -16.00 14.58 -23.02
CA LYS A 128 -14.92 13.60 -23.22
C LYS A 128 -14.13 13.88 -24.51
N ALA A 129 -14.82 14.15 -25.61
CA ALA A 129 -14.16 14.48 -26.88
C ALA A 129 -13.26 15.73 -26.75
N LYS A 130 -13.79 16.80 -26.13
CA LYS A 130 -13.02 18.04 -25.96
C LYS A 130 -11.88 17.92 -24.94
N LEU A 131 -12.06 17.14 -23.89
CA LEU A 131 -10.98 16.82 -22.96
C LEU A 131 -9.87 16.00 -23.64
N ALA A 132 -10.21 15.01 -24.45
CA ALA A 132 -9.24 14.24 -25.21
C ALA A 132 -8.43 15.12 -26.18
N GLU A 133 -9.11 16.01 -26.92
CA GLU A 133 -8.45 17.01 -27.78
C GLU A 133 -7.51 17.92 -26.97
N ALA A 134 -7.97 18.44 -25.84
CA ALA A 134 -7.19 19.34 -24.99
C ALA A 134 -5.96 18.64 -24.38
N LEU A 135 -6.11 17.39 -23.92
CA LEU A 135 -5.00 16.59 -23.40
C LEU A 135 -3.95 16.33 -24.48
N ALA A 136 -4.37 16.00 -25.70
CA ALA A 136 -3.45 15.82 -26.82
C ALA A 136 -2.73 17.12 -27.22
N ALA A 137 -3.41 18.26 -27.12
CA ALA A 137 -2.85 19.58 -27.46
C ALA A 137 -2.06 20.23 -26.31
N CYS A 138 -2.08 19.66 -25.11
CA CYS A 138 -1.54 20.24 -23.88
C CYS A 138 -0.05 20.57 -23.95
N GLY A 139 0.71 19.88 -24.82
CA GLY A 139 2.13 20.15 -25.04
C GLY A 139 3.01 19.96 -23.80
N VAL A 140 2.48 19.36 -22.74
CA VAL A 140 3.20 19.11 -21.49
C VAL A 140 4.16 17.93 -21.71
N GLU A 141 5.43 18.15 -21.36
CA GLU A 141 6.42 17.09 -21.31
C GLU A 141 6.03 16.10 -20.21
N TRP A 142 5.59 14.91 -20.62
CA TRP A 142 5.26 13.83 -19.71
C TRP A 142 6.54 13.15 -19.21
N PRO A 143 6.62 12.69 -17.94
CA PRO A 143 7.80 12.01 -17.44
C PRO A 143 8.18 10.80 -18.32
N ALA A 144 9.47 10.64 -18.61
CA ALA A 144 9.95 9.50 -19.38
C ALA A 144 9.85 8.17 -18.60
N ASP A 145 10.00 8.24 -17.27
CA ASP A 145 9.95 7.10 -16.38
C ASP A 145 8.57 7.00 -15.69
N CYS A 146 7.59 6.47 -16.42
CA CYS A 146 6.21 6.27 -15.93
C CYS A 146 5.94 4.85 -15.43
N GLY A 147 6.96 3.99 -15.36
CA GLY A 147 6.74 2.57 -15.09
C GLY A 147 5.77 1.90 -16.08
N PRO A 148 5.23 0.73 -15.73
CA PRO A 148 4.29 0.00 -16.57
C PRO A 148 2.88 0.60 -16.56
N ALA A 149 2.05 0.13 -17.50
CA ALA A 149 0.63 0.46 -17.58
C ALA A 149 -0.11 0.12 -16.28
N LEU A 150 -1.17 0.85 -15.95
CA LEU A 150 -1.89 0.70 -14.68
C LEU A 150 -2.36 -0.74 -14.42
N ALA A 151 -2.95 -1.40 -15.42
CA ALA A 151 -3.42 -2.78 -15.28
C ALA A 151 -2.28 -3.79 -15.07
N GLU A 152 -1.10 -3.53 -15.66
CA GLU A 152 0.09 -4.36 -15.44
C GLU A 152 0.72 -4.07 -14.08
N ARG A 153 0.74 -2.80 -13.67
CA ARG A 153 1.20 -2.35 -12.36
C ARG A 153 0.41 -3.00 -11.23
N GLU A 154 -0.91 -3.05 -11.34
CA GLU A 154 -1.78 -3.70 -10.34
C GLU A 154 -1.49 -5.20 -10.21
N LYS A 155 -1.28 -5.89 -11.35
CA LYS A 155 -0.89 -7.31 -11.36
C LYS A 155 0.48 -7.52 -10.71
N GLU A 156 1.47 -6.73 -11.11
CA GLU A 156 2.83 -6.82 -10.58
C GLU A 156 2.86 -6.53 -9.08
N LEU A 157 2.09 -5.54 -8.60
CA LEU A 157 1.96 -5.24 -7.17
C LEU A 157 1.37 -6.42 -6.40
N ALA A 158 0.31 -7.05 -6.91
CA ALA A 158 -0.30 -8.22 -6.28
C ALA A 158 0.69 -9.41 -6.21
N GLU A 159 1.45 -9.64 -7.28
CA GLU A 159 2.49 -10.68 -7.31
C GLU A 159 3.62 -10.37 -6.32
N LEU A 160 4.08 -9.12 -6.24
CA LEU A 160 5.11 -8.69 -5.31
C LEU A 160 4.66 -8.85 -3.85
N GLU A 161 3.40 -8.57 -3.53
CA GLU A 161 2.87 -8.75 -2.18
C GLU A 161 2.89 -10.23 -1.75
N VAL A 162 2.57 -11.15 -2.67
CA VAL A 162 2.69 -12.59 -2.43
C VAL A 162 4.14 -13.00 -2.23
N GLN A 163 5.05 -12.53 -3.09
CA GLN A 163 6.48 -12.87 -3.00
C GLN A 163 7.13 -12.32 -1.72
N ILE A 164 6.80 -11.08 -1.34
CA ILE A 164 7.28 -10.47 -0.09
C ILE A 164 6.77 -11.27 1.11
N ALA A 165 5.48 -11.60 1.16
CA ALA A 165 4.91 -12.37 2.26
C ALA A 165 5.55 -13.76 2.38
N ALA A 166 5.82 -14.43 1.26
CA ALA A 166 6.52 -15.72 1.22
C ALA A 166 7.97 -15.60 1.73
N ALA A 167 8.73 -14.62 1.24
CA ALA A 167 10.11 -14.40 1.65
C ALA A 167 10.22 -13.99 3.14
N GLU A 168 9.27 -13.21 3.66
CA GLU A 168 9.17 -12.86 5.09
C GLU A 168 8.82 -14.08 5.96
N ALA A 169 8.06 -15.04 5.43
CA ALA A 169 7.80 -16.30 6.13
C ALA A 169 9.08 -17.15 6.23
N ILE A 170 9.82 -17.28 5.12
CA ILE A 170 11.11 -17.99 5.07
C ILE A 170 12.11 -17.33 6.03
N GLU A 171 12.24 -15.99 6.00
CA GLU A 171 13.15 -15.28 6.91
C GLU A 171 12.81 -15.56 8.39
N ARG A 172 11.52 -15.55 8.75
CA ARG A 172 11.06 -15.84 10.12
C ARG A 172 11.38 -17.27 10.55
N GLU A 173 11.18 -18.24 9.66
CA GLU A 173 11.47 -19.64 9.91
C GLU A 173 12.97 -19.85 10.14
N MET A 174 13.82 -19.36 9.22
CA MET A 174 15.27 -19.44 9.34
C MET A 174 15.79 -18.77 10.64
N LEU A 175 15.23 -17.61 11.02
CA LEU A 175 15.58 -16.94 12.26
C LEU A 175 15.14 -17.73 13.51
N ALA A 176 14.01 -18.43 13.45
CA ALA A 176 13.55 -19.28 14.53
C ALA A 176 14.48 -20.51 14.69
N GLU A 177 14.88 -21.14 13.59
CA GLU A 177 15.82 -22.27 13.58
C GLU A 177 17.19 -21.87 14.10
N LEU A 178 17.74 -20.74 13.65
CA LEU A 178 19.01 -20.19 14.14
C LEU A 178 18.96 -19.92 15.65
N LYS A 179 17.87 -19.33 16.15
CA LYS A 179 17.69 -19.10 17.60
C LYS A 179 17.60 -20.41 18.38
N ALA A 180 16.87 -21.39 17.86
CA ALA A 180 16.76 -22.71 18.50
C ALA A 180 18.11 -23.43 18.54
N ALA A 181 18.87 -23.40 17.45
CA ALA A 181 20.21 -24.00 17.39
C ALA A 181 21.18 -23.36 18.39
N ILE A 182 21.15 -22.03 18.54
CA ILE A 182 21.97 -21.30 19.52
C ILE A 182 21.57 -21.67 20.97
N ALA A 183 20.26 -21.80 21.24
CA ALA A 183 19.77 -22.15 22.58
C ALA A 183 20.14 -23.58 23.02
N VAL A 184 20.19 -24.54 22.08
CA VAL A 184 20.62 -25.92 22.35
C VAL A 184 22.12 -26.00 22.66
N ASP A 185 22.93 -25.10 22.09
CA ASP A 185 24.38 -25.08 22.38
C ASP A 185 24.68 -24.43 23.74
N ALA A 186 23.98 -23.35 24.09
CA ALA A 186 24.10 -22.70 25.40
C ALA A 186 23.76 -23.61 26.59
N THR A 187 22.87 -24.60 26.39
CA THR A 187 22.48 -25.58 27.43
C THR A 187 23.42 -26.78 27.52
N ARG A 188 24.28 -27.03 26.53
CA ARG A 188 25.34 -28.06 26.56
C ARG A 188 26.66 -27.56 27.15
N GLY A 189 26.77 -26.27 27.44
CA GLY A 189 27.96 -25.60 27.98
C GLY A 189 28.05 -25.54 29.51
N THR A 190 27.28 -26.32 30.28
CA THR A 190 27.53 -26.45 31.73
C THR A 190 28.81 -27.27 31.96
N PRO A 191 29.81 -26.74 32.70
CA PRO A 191 31.01 -27.51 33.01
C PRO A 191 30.64 -28.70 33.91
N PRO A 192 31.33 -29.85 33.80
CA PRO A 192 31.14 -30.93 34.75
C PRO A 192 31.64 -30.49 36.13
N GLU A 193 30.72 -30.34 37.09
CA GLU A 193 31.05 -30.33 38.52
C GLU A 193 31.53 -31.73 38.93
N GLU A 194 32.76 -32.09 38.56
CA GLU A 194 33.50 -33.15 39.22
C GLU A 194 34.92 -32.67 39.49
N PHE A 195 35.07 -31.97 40.62
CA PHE A 195 36.32 -31.95 41.36
C PHE A 195 36.02 -32.02 42.86
N VAL A 196 35.43 -33.14 43.28
CA VAL A 196 35.45 -33.55 44.68
C VAL A 196 36.73 -34.35 44.89
N GLY A 197 37.63 -33.84 45.73
CA GLY A 197 38.66 -34.65 46.36
C GLY A 197 40.06 -34.06 46.34
N GLY A 198 40.44 -33.41 47.44
CA GLY A 198 41.85 -33.22 47.77
C GLY A 198 42.16 -31.87 48.40
N VAL A 199 41.91 -31.74 49.70
CA VAL A 199 42.69 -30.84 50.54
C VAL A 199 44.10 -31.45 50.66
N PRO A 200 45.16 -30.67 50.41
CA PRO A 200 46.31 -30.73 51.30
C PRO A 200 46.62 -29.34 51.84
N THR A 201 46.43 -29.21 53.15
CA THR A 201 47.10 -28.26 54.02
C THR A 201 48.63 -28.30 53.80
N ALA A 202 49.27 -27.16 53.55
CA ALA A 202 50.68 -26.96 53.89
C ALA A 202 51.02 -25.47 54.09
N ARG A 203 51.38 -25.18 55.35
CA ARG A 203 52.10 -24.04 55.92
C ARG A 203 52.98 -23.22 54.96
N THR A 204 52.89 -21.89 55.08
CA THR A 204 54.04 -20.99 54.91
C THR A 204 54.12 -20.06 56.11
N ASN A 205 55.07 -20.36 57.01
CA ASN A 205 55.66 -19.42 57.96
C ASN A 205 56.80 -18.68 57.24
N LYS A 206 56.95 -17.36 57.52
CA LYS A 206 58.16 -16.49 57.46
C LYS A 206 58.97 -16.51 56.13
N ALA A 207 59.46 -15.42 55.54
CA ALA A 207 59.84 -14.05 55.92
C ALA A 207 59.77 -13.20 54.61
N GLU A 208 59.88 -11.89 54.48
CA GLU A 208 60.64 -10.82 55.14
C GLU A 208 59.95 -9.48 54.83
N LEU A 209 59.81 -8.61 55.84
CA LEU A 209 60.22 -7.19 55.88
C LEU A 209 59.79 -6.61 57.24
#